data_AF-A5ZPP6-F1
#
_entry.id   AF-A5ZPP6-F1
#
_cell.length_a   1.000
_cell.length_b   1.000
_cell.length_c   1.000
_cell.angle_alpha   90.00
_cell.angle_beta   90.00
_cell.angle_gamma   90.00
#
_symmetry.space_group_name_H-M   'P 1'
#
loop_
_entity.id
_entity.type
_entity.pdbx_description
1 polymer ?
#
loop_
_entity_poly.entity_id
_entity_poly.type
_entity_poly.pdbx_seq_one_letter_code
_entity_poly.pdbx_strand_id
1 'polypeptide(L)'
;MFLKNHRYIFINQSLPEHEQRLVMAHELGHALLHRKENCYFIRNKTLLLNSKKEIEANKFAMELLLPDSFLAEYRDFTIDQISRMTGYHQKLLELKFHE
;
A
#
# COMPACT_ATOMS: atom_id res chain seq x y z
N MET A 1 2.06 -14.83 6.08
CA MET A 1 1.96 -16.31 6.10
C MET A 1 2.88 -16.86 7.17
N PHE A 2 2.48 -17.87 7.93
CA PHE A 2 3.36 -18.51 8.93
C PHE A 2 4.12 -19.66 8.26
N LEU A 3 5.44 -19.53 8.16
CA LEU A 3 6.32 -20.65 7.79
C LEU A 3 7.19 -20.92 9.01
N LYS A 4 7.22 -22.14 9.54
CA LYS A 4 8.02 -22.49 10.72
C LYS A 4 7.83 -21.51 11.91
N ASN A 5 6.59 -21.11 12.21
CA ASN A 5 6.22 -20.13 13.26
C ASN A 5 6.76 -18.69 13.07
N HIS A 6 7.32 -18.38 11.91
CA HIS A 6 7.77 -17.02 11.57
C HIS A 6 6.85 -16.41 10.52
N ARG A 7 6.67 -15.08 10.59
CA ARG A 7 5.85 -14.33 9.63
C ARG A 7 6.72 -13.92 8.46
N TYR A 8 6.31 -14.31 7.26
CA TYR A 8 6.96 -13.92 6.01
C TYR A 8 6.03 -13.06 5.16
N ILE A 9 6.64 -12.08 4.51
CA ILE A 9 6.08 -11.29 3.41
C ILE A 9 6.76 -11.79 2.14
N PHE A 10 5.98 -12.12 1.12
CA PHE A 10 6.47 -12.58 -0.17
C PHE A 10 6.20 -11.49 -1.20
N ILE A 11 7.23 -11.11 -1.94
CA ILE A 11 7.15 -10.11 -3.01
C ILE A 11 7.50 -10.77 -4.33
N ASN A 12 6.74 -10.47 -5.37
CA ASN A 12 7.05 -10.96 -6.70
C ASN A 12 8.25 -10.18 -7.29
N GLN A 13 9.37 -10.89 -7.47
CA GLN A 13 10.61 -10.33 -8.02
C GLN A 13 10.48 -9.81 -9.45
N SER A 14 9.45 -10.23 -10.21
CA SER A 14 9.25 -9.74 -11.57
C SER A 14 8.61 -8.34 -11.64
N LEU A 15 8.17 -7.79 -10.51
CA LEU A 15 7.60 -6.45 -10.44
C LEU A 15 8.70 -5.39 -10.52
N PRO A 16 8.45 -4.22 -11.12
CA PRO A 16 9.34 -3.07 -10.99
C PRO A 16 9.56 -2.69 -9.52
N GLU A 17 10.72 -2.12 -9.19
CA GLU A 17 11.07 -1.80 -7.79
C GLU A 17 10.03 -0.92 -7.10
N HIS A 18 9.46 0.07 -7.80
CA HIS A 18 8.42 0.93 -7.25
C HIS A 18 7.15 0.15 -6.86
N GLU A 19 6.73 -0.83 -7.68
CA GLU A 19 5.59 -1.70 -7.38
C GLU A 19 5.92 -2.66 -6.23
N GLN A 20 7.16 -3.16 -6.18
CA GLN A 20 7.61 -4.00 -5.06
C GLN A 20 7.51 -3.25 -3.73
N ARG A 21 7.93 -1.98 -3.68
CA ARG A 21 7.81 -1.14 -2.48
C ARG A 21 6.35 -0.93 -2.06
N LEU A 22 5.47 -0.70 -3.03
CA LEU A 22 4.03 -0.56 -2.78
C LEU A 22 3.42 -1.84 -2.21
N VAL A 23 3.67 -2.99 -2.85
CA VAL A 23 3.18 -4.29 -2.38
C VAL A 23 3.75 -4.60 -0.99
N MET A 24 5.04 -4.32 -0.75
CA MET A 24 5.67 -4.56 0.54
C MET A 24 5.05 -3.71 1.65
N ALA A 25 4.79 -2.43 1.41
CA ALA A 25 4.14 -1.55 2.38
C ALA A 25 2.71 -2.02 2.70
N HIS A 26 1.96 -2.46 1.69
CA HIS A 26 0.61 -3.02 1.85
C HIS A 26 0.63 -4.32 2.68
N GLU A 27 1.51 -5.27 2.35
CA GLU A 27 1.66 -6.53 3.09
C GLU A 27 2.13 -6.30 4.53
N LEU A 28 2.98 -5.29 4.76
CA LEU A 28 3.37 -4.86 6.08
C LEU A 28 2.17 -4.31 6.87
N GLY A 29 1.29 -3.54 6.21
CA GLY A 29 0.02 -3.08 6.77
C GLY A 29 -0.85 -4.26 7.24
N HIS A 30 -1.02 -5.29 6.42
CA HIS A 30 -1.68 -6.52 6.85
C HIS A 30 -0.96 -7.21 8.01
N ALA A 31 0.36 -7.27 7.98
CA ALA A 31 1.13 -7.89 9.05
C ALA A 31 0.92 -7.17 10.39
N LEU A 32 0.87 -5.84 10.40
CA LEU A 32 0.75 -5.06 11.64
C LEU A 32 -0.70 -4.96 12.11
N LEU A 33 -1.65 -4.64 11.21
CA LEU A 33 -3.05 -4.35 11.56
C LEU A 33 -3.90 -5.63 11.68
N HIS A 34 -3.62 -6.66 10.88
CA HIS A 34 -4.50 -7.83 10.69
C HIS A 34 -3.87 -9.13 11.16
N ARG A 35 -3.23 -9.09 12.34
CA ARG A 35 -2.32 -10.14 12.83
C ARG A 35 -2.92 -11.55 13.04
N LYS A 36 -4.24 -11.65 13.23
CA LYS A 36 -4.95 -12.93 13.48
C LYS A 36 -5.51 -13.59 12.22
N GLU A 37 -5.39 -12.94 11.06
CA GLU A 37 -5.91 -13.48 9.80
C GLU A 37 -4.86 -14.35 9.12
N ASN A 38 -5.32 -15.42 8.47
CA ASN A 38 -4.48 -16.17 7.55
C ASN A 38 -4.16 -15.24 6.37
N CYS A 39 -2.88 -14.90 6.16
CA CYS A 39 -2.45 -14.09 5.02
C CYS A 39 -2.88 -14.78 3.72
N TYR A 40 -3.84 -14.19 3.02
CA TYR A 40 -4.17 -14.61 1.67
C TYR A 40 -3.06 -14.16 0.74
N PHE A 41 -2.46 -15.10 0.03
CA PHE A 41 -1.44 -14.83 -0.98
C PHE A 41 -2.10 -14.04 -2.13
N ILE A 42 -1.60 -12.83 -2.39
CA ILE A 42 -2.12 -11.93 -3.42
C ILE A 42 -1.80 -12.52 -4.80
N ARG A 43 -2.83 -12.96 -5.54
CA ARG A 43 -2.68 -13.64 -6.84
C ARG A 43 -3.09 -12.79 -8.05
N ASN A 44 -3.03 -11.47 -7.96
CA ASN A 44 -3.11 -10.45 -9.04
C ASN A 44 -4.04 -9.28 -8.64
N LYS A 45 -3.52 -8.04 -8.68
CA LYS A 45 -4.28 -6.77 -8.71
C LYS A 45 -5.26 -6.50 -7.53
N THR A 46 -4.82 -6.67 -6.30
CA THR A 46 -5.63 -6.50 -5.07
C THR A 46 -5.66 -5.09 -4.48
N LEU A 47 -4.75 -4.18 -4.88
CA LEU A 47 -4.70 -2.81 -4.34
C LEU A 47 -5.99 -1.98 -4.53
N LEU A 48 -6.94 -2.47 -5.34
CA LEU A 48 -8.26 -1.84 -5.55
C LEU A 48 -9.43 -2.66 -4.97
N LEU A 49 -9.16 -3.63 -4.10
CA LEU A 49 -10.20 -4.37 -3.40
C LEU A 49 -10.88 -3.50 -2.34
N ASN A 50 -12.21 -3.58 -2.27
CA ASN A 50 -13.05 -2.74 -1.42
C ASN A 50 -13.32 -3.34 -0.03
N SER A 51 -12.57 -4.35 0.40
CA SER A 51 -12.74 -4.90 1.74
C SER A 51 -12.15 -3.92 2.77
N LYS A 52 -12.76 -3.81 3.95
CA LYS A 52 -12.27 -2.92 5.01
C LYS A 52 -10.78 -3.13 5.32
N LYS A 53 -10.33 -4.38 5.36
CA LYS A 53 -8.93 -4.72 5.66
C LYS A 53 -7.98 -4.31 4.55
N GLU A 54 -8.40 -4.46 3.30
CA GLU A 54 -7.62 -4.05 2.12
C GLU A 54 -7.50 -2.52 2.08
N ILE A 55 -8.59 -1.81 2.38
CA ILE A 55 -8.58 -0.34 2.50
C ILE A 55 -7.63 0.11 3.61
N GLU A 56 -7.67 -0.52 4.79
CA GLU A 56 -6.77 -0.21 5.90
C GLU A 56 -5.30 -0.49 5.56
N ALA A 57 -5.01 -1.60 4.88
CA ALA A 57 -3.65 -1.93 4.43
C ALA A 57 -3.16 -0.97 3.33
N ASN A 58 -4.02 -0.58 2.39
CA ASN A 58 -3.72 0.43 1.38
C ASN A 58 -3.47 1.81 2.00
N LYS A 59 -4.31 2.23 2.98
CA LYS A 59 -4.10 3.48 3.71
C LYS A 59 -2.76 3.44 4.45
N PHE A 60 -2.46 2.35 5.16
CA PHE A 60 -1.14 2.16 5.79
C PHE A 60 0.01 2.31 4.80
N ALA A 61 -0.10 1.71 3.61
CA ALA A 61 0.93 1.82 2.58
C ALA A 61 1.13 3.27 2.11
N MET A 62 0.05 4.02 1.91
CA MET A 62 0.12 5.43 1.51
C MET A 62 0.71 6.31 2.61
N GLU A 63 0.34 6.10 3.88
CA GLU A 63 0.94 6.80 5.01
C GLU A 63 2.45 6.56 5.12
N LEU A 64 2.88 5.31 4.88
CA LEU A 64 4.29 4.95 4.96
C LEU A 64 5.12 5.49 3.78
N LEU A 65 4.56 5.45 2.57
CA LEU A 65 5.29 5.78 1.34
C LEU A 65 5.23 7.28 0.98
N LEU A 66 4.18 7.98 1.43
CA LEU A 66 3.99 9.40 1.21
C LEU A 66 3.91 10.11 2.57
N PRO A 67 5.04 10.48 3.18
CA PRO A 67 5.02 11.20 4.45
C PRO A 67 4.43 12.60 4.30
N ASP A 68 3.98 13.20 5.40
CA ASP A 68 3.36 14.53 5.38
C ASP A 68 4.31 15.63 4.87
N SER A 69 5.62 15.45 5.01
CA SER A 69 6.61 16.35 4.41
C SER A 69 6.54 16.39 2.90
N PHE A 70 6.27 15.25 2.24
CA PHE A 70 6.03 15.18 0.81
C PHE A 70 4.76 15.95 0.45
N LEU A 71 3.68 15.78 1.23
CA LEU A 71 2.44 16.52 0.99
C LEU A 71 2.60 18.03 1.18
N ALA A 72 3.41 18.45 2.15
CA ALA A 72 3.67 19.87 2.39
C ALA A 72 4.39 20.53 1.21
N GLU A 73 5.32 19.83 0.57
CA GLU A 73 6.06 20.30 -0.62
C GLU A 73 5.15 20.40 -1.85
N TYR A 74 4.21 19.46 -2.01
CA TYR A 74 3.32 19.38 -3.18
C TYR A 74 1.86 19.77 -2.88
N ARG A 75 1.63 20.60 -1.87
CA ARG A 75 0.28 20.97 -1.38
C ARG A 75 -0.65 21.58 -2.42
N ASP A 76 -0.10 22.22 -3.45
CA ASP A 76 -0.86 22.91 -4.50
C ASP A 76 -1.11 22.01 -5.73
N PHE A 77 -0.65 20.75 -5.68
CA PHE A 77 -0.82 19.79 -6.77
C PHE A 77 -2.15 19.06 -6.63
N THR A 78 -2.78 18.79 -7.78
CA THR A 78 -3.97 17.92 -7.84
C THR A 78 -3.60 16.45 -7.65
N ILE A 79 -4.55 15.61 -7.23
CA ILE A 79 -4.36 14.16 -7.10
C ILE A 79 -3.85 13.53 -8.41
N ASP A 80 -4.31 14.00 -9.58
CA ASP A 80 -3.81 13.54 -10.88
C ASP A 80 -2.32 13.86 -11.09
N GLN A 81 -1.89 15.07 -10.73
CA GLN A 81 -0.48 15.45 -10.85
C GLN A 81 0.41 14.64 -9.90
N ILE A 82 -0.05 14.42 -8.66
CA ILE A 82 0.66 13.59 -7.67
C ILE A 82 0.71 12.13 -8.15
N SER A 83 -0.37 11.62 -8.75
CA SER A 83 -0.43 10.27 -9.33
C SER A 83 0.61 10.09 -10.43
N ARG A 84 0.74 11.06 -11.35
CA ARG A 84 1.75 11.01 -12.41
C ARG A 84 3.18 11.10 -11.87
N MET A 85 3.39 11.89 -10.83
CA MET A 85 4.71 12.09 -10.21
C MET A 85 5.17 10.87 -9.40
N THR A 86 4.27 10.26 -8.64
CA THR A 86 4.57 9.13 -7.75
C THR A 86 4.44 7.76 -8.43
N GLY A 87 3.69 7.69 -9.53
CA GLY A 87 3.31 6.43 -10.18
C GLY A 87 2.18 5.68 -9.47
N TYR A 88 1.63 6.21 -8.36
CA TYR A 88 0.54 5.56 -7.64
C TYR A 88 -0.82 5.90 -8.24
N HIS A 89 -1.72 4.92 -8.25
CA HIS A 89 -3.08 5.10 -8.75
C HIS A 89 -3.85 6.13 -7.90
N GLN A 90 -4.61 7.02 -8.52
CA GLN A 90 -5.35 8.10 -7.83
C GLN A 90 -6.21 7.60 -6.66
N LYS A 91 -6.95 6.50 -6.85
CA LYS A 91 -7.71 5.83 -5.76
C LYS A 91 -6.90 5.50 -4.50
N LEU A 92 -5.59 5.19 -4.62
CA LEU A 92 -4.75 4.98 -3.44
C LEU A 92 -4.44 6.32 -2.76
N LEU A 93 -4.08 7.33 -3.55
CA LEU A 93 -3.83 8.67 -3.05
C LEU A 93 -5.05 9.27 -2.34
N GLU A 94 -6.26 9.04 -2.89
CA GLU A 94 -7.53 9.44 -2.28
C GLU A 94 -7.68 8.92 -0.83
N LEU A 95 -7.15 7.73 -0.50
CA LEU A 95 -7.17 7.19 0.87
C LEU A 95 -6.31 7.98 1.86
N LYS A 96 -5.33 8.73 1.37
CA LYS A 96 -4.48 9.62 2.18
C LYS A 96 -5.08 11.02 2.30
N PHE A 97 -5.68 11.54 1.23
CA PHE A 97 -6.20 12.92 1.21
C PHE A 97 -7.63 13.09 1.74
N HIS A 98 -8.43 12.02 1.75
CA HIS A 98 -9.78 12.05 2.30
C HIS A 98 -9.80 11.35 3.66
N GLU A 99 -9.54 12.12 4.71
CA GLU A 99 -9.85 11.76 6.11
C GLU A 99 -11.26 12.20 6.52
#